data_AF-A0AAQ1RW06-F1
#
_entry.id   AF-A0AAQ1RW06-F1
#
_cell.length_a   1.000
_cell.length_b   1.000
_cell.length_c   1.000
_cell.angle_alpha   90.00
_cell.angle_beta   90.00
_cell.angle_gamma   90.00
#
_symmetry.space_group_name_H-M   'P 1'
#
loop_
_entity.id
_entity.type
_entity.pdbx_description
1 polymer ?
#
loop_
_entity_poly.entity_id
_entity_poly.type
_entity_poly.pdbx_seq_one_letter_code
_entity_poly.pdbx_strand_id
1 'polypeptide(L)'
;MSGERTDIPCQVCLDLWPLVCDGVASEESCRLVEDHLAHCPSCRAETAGETPFLPPSPPSDERVLAALRRRLLAGGLLLAGLGCLVGLAITYSANMFYNLLLLPLAGAAGALALGRRWPWAPLGCFGLTYLWLFLRAGWELLTSPGSMRWGEGLSLLLFSPFLMALIYSLLALVGAVIARLLAFVFRREPGDPARPHHPGGAK
;
A
#
# COMPACT_ATOMS: atom_id res chain seq x y z
N MET A 1 38.84 -23.92 15.59
CA MET A 1 37.49 -23.43 15.95
C MET A 1 37.47 -23.20 17.45
N SER A 2 37.73 -21.97 17.87
CA SER A 2 37.66 -21.58 19.28
C SER A 2 37.05 -20.19 19.29
N GLY A 3 35.77 -20.09 19.64
CA GLY A 3 35.03 -18.83 19.67
C GLY A 3 35.70 -17.83 20.61
N GLU A 4 35.81 -16.59 20.15
CA GLU A 4 36.16 -15.45 20.98
C GLU A 4 35.16 -15.39 22.15
N ARG A 5 35.65 -15.59 23.37
CA ARG A 5 34.88 -15.40 24.60
C ARG A 5 34.76 -13.90 24.82
N THR A 6 33.59 -13.34 24.57
CA THR A 6 33.21 -11.97 24.93
C THR A 6 32.94 -11.90 26.43
N ASP A 7 33.97 -12.09 27.24
CA ASP A 7 33.90 -11.88 28.68
C ASP A 7 34.47 -10.49 28.97
N ILE A 8 33.59 -9.51 29.20
CA ILE A 8 33.99 -8.17 29.61
C ILE A 8 34.46 -8.21 31.07
N PRO A 9 35.46 -7.40 31.47
CA PRO A 9 35.89 -7.37 32.86
C PRO A 9 34.78 -6.82 33.77
N CYS A 10 34.68 -7.30 35.01
CA CYS A 10 33.62 -6.94 35.96
C CYS A 10 33.44 -5.43 36.15
N GLN A 11 34.54 -4.66 36.13
CA GLN A 11 34.48 -3.19 36.21
C GLN A 11 33.74 -2.58 35.03
N VAL A 12 33.99 -3.06 33.81
CA VAL A 12 33.28 -2.60 32.61
C VAL A 12 31.81 -3.00 32.67
N CYS A 13 31.48 -4.18 33.19
CA CYS A 13 30.08 -4.58 33.40
C CYS A 13 29.36 -3.63 34.38
N LEU A 14 30.01 -3.26 35.49
CA LEU A 14 29.45 -2.33 36.48
C LEU A 14 29.37 -0.88 35.96
N ASP A 15 30.33 -0.44 35.15
CA ASP A 15 30.29 0.88 34.51
C ASP A 15 29.17 0.97 33.48
N LEU A 16 28.91 -0.12 32.74
CA LEU A 16 27.84 -0.19 31.74
C LEU A 16 26.46 -0.38 32.37
N TRP A 17 26.35 -0.94 33.57
CA TRP A 17 25.08 -1.26 34.19
C TRP A 17 24.16 -0.04 34.40
N PRO A 18 24.62 1.10 34.93
CA PRO A 18 23.81 2.33 34.97
C PRO A 18 23.32 2.79 33.59
N LEU A 19 24.15 2.69 32.55
CA LEU A 19 23.79 3.06 31.17
C LEU A 19 22.72 2.14 30.58
N VAL A 20 22.75 0.85 30.95
CA VAL A 20 21.71 -0.13 30.63
C VAL A 20 20.43 0.18 31.40
N CYS A 21 20.54 0.55 32.68
CA CYS A 21 19.42 0.97 33.50
C CYS A 21 18.75 2.25 33.00
N ASP A 22 19.53 3.19 32.45
CA ASP A 22 19.03 4.44 31.88
C ASP A 22 18.49 4.28 30.45
N GLY A 23 18.64 3.10 29.84
CA GLY A 23 18.15 2.82 28.48
C GLY A 23 18.89 3.57 27.36
N VAL A 24 20.09 4.06 27.64
CA VAL A 24 20.94 4.81 26.68
C VAL A 24 22.07 3.97 26.08
N ALA A 25 22.29 2.76 26.61
CA ALA A 25 23.26 1.81 26.09
C ALA A 25 22.82 1.25 24.72
N SER A 26 23.80 0.94 23.86
CA SER A 26 23.55 0.29 22.57
C SER A 26 23.12 -1.17 22.76
N GLU A 27 22.41 -1.76 21.79
CA GLU A 27 21.98 -3.17 21.83
C GLU A 27 23.17 -4.14 22.02
N GLU A 28 24.33 -3.81 21.47
CA GLU A 28 25.56 -4.60 21.62
C GLU A 28 26.08 -4.55 23.05
N SER A 29 26.07 -3.38 23.68
CA SER A 29 26.48 -3.19 25.08
C SER A 29 25.53 -3.88 26.07
N CYS A 30 24.22 -3.85 25.82
CA CYS A 30 23.24 -4.56 26.63
C CYS A 30 23.48 -6.08 26.61
N ARG A 31 23.73 -6.66 25.43
CA ARG A 31 24.02 -8.10 25.30
C ARG A 31 25.30 -8.52 26.04
N LEU A 32 26.35 -7.71 25.98
CA LEU A 32 27.60 -7.98 26.70
C LEU A 32 27.41 -8.03 28.22
N VAL A 33 26.58 -7.12 28.75
CA VAL A 33 26.25 -7.07 30.18
C VAL A 33 25.36 -8.25 30.59
N GLU A 34 24.35 -8.60 29.78
CA GLU A 34 23.49 -9.77 30.02
C GLU A 34 24.29 -11.08 30.05
N ASP A 35 25.21 -11.27 29.09
CA ASP A 35 26.07 -12.45 29.01
C ASP A 35 27.04 -12.55 30.21
N HIS A 36 27.61 -11.42 30.66
CA HIS A 36 28.48 -11.39 31.84
C HIS A 36 27.70 -11.66 33.13
N LEU A 37 26.54 -11.02 33.31
CA LEU A 37 25.66 -11.25 34.46
C LEU A 37 25.17 -12.70 34.52
N ALA A 38 25.02 -13.40 33.38
CA ALA A 38 24.67 -14.82 33.37
C ALA A 38 25.73 -15.71 34.05
N HIS A 39 27.02 -15.35 33.97
CA HIS A 39 28.13 -16.19 34.43
C HIS A 39 28.83 -15.67 35.71
N CYS A 40 28.69 -14.38 36.04
CA CYS A 40 29.36 -13.73 37.16
C CYS A 40 28.41 -13.47 38.35
N PRO A 41 28.46 -14.28 39.43
CA PRO A 41 27.55 -14.15 40.57
C PRO A 41 27.81 -12.89 41.41
N SER A 42 29.05 -12.36 41.43
CA SER A 42 29.37 -11.13 42.16
C SER A 42 28.73 -9.91 41.51
N CYS A 43 28.87 -9.74 40.19
CA CYS A 43 28.20 -8.66 39.46
C CYS A 43 26.68 -8.75 39.58
N ARG A 44 26.10 -9.96 39.53
CA ARG A 44 24.65 -10.16 39.72
C ARG A 44 24.16 -9.70 41.10
N ALA A 45 24.97 -9.86 42.15
CA ALA A 45 24.61 -9.44 43.50
C ALA A 45 24.66 -7.91 43.64
N GLU A 46 25.66 -7.26 43.05
CA GLU A 46 25.81 -5.80 43.04
C GLU A 46 24.68 -5.12 42.25
N THR A 47 24.23 -5.72 41.15
CA THR A 47 23.18 -5.16 40.28
C THR A 47 21.75 -5.50 40.70
N ALA A 48 21.55 -6.29 41.77
CA ALA A 48 20.24 -6.82 42.15
C ALA A 48 19.21 -5.76 42.62
N GLY A 49 19.67 -4.54 42.95
CA GLY A 49 18.82 -3.44 43.43
C GLY A 49 18.30 -2.50 42.33
N GLU A 50 18.83 -2.59 41.13
CA GLU A 50 18.48 -1.72 40.01
C GLU A 50 17.74 -2.54 38.94
N THR A 51 16.55 -2.11 38.55
CA THR A 51 15.82 -2.73 37.44
C THR A 51 16.16 -1.97 36.16
N PRO A 52 16.61 -2.63 35.08
CA PRO A 52 16.77 -1.97 33.80
C PRO A 52 15.46 -1.26 33.41
N PHE A 53 15.53 0.03 33.06
CA PHE A 53 14.40 0.70 32.44
C PHE A 53 14.20 0.05 31.07
N LEU A 54 13.18 -0.81 30.97
CA LEU A 54 12.72 -1.32 29.70
C LEU A 54 11.77 -0.24 29.13
N PRO A 55 12.20 0.62 28.18
CA PRO A 55 11.25 1.47 27.49
C PRO A 55 10.18 0.55 26.87
N PRO A 56 8.89 0.94 26.89
CA PRO A 56 7.86 0.16 26.22
C PRO A 56 8.33 -0.10 24.79
N SER A 57 8.44 -1.37 24.42
CA SER A 57 8.88 -1.77 23.07
C SER A 57 8.09 -0.93 22.06
N PRO A 58 8.77 -0.24 21.11
CA PRO A 58 8.06 0.55 20.12
C PRO A 58 6.99 -0.34 19.46
N PRO A 59 5.80 0.21 19.15
CA PRO A 59 4.75 -0.57 18.52
C PRO A 59 5.35 -1.28 17.32
N SER A 60 5.27 -2.62 17.30
CA SER A 60 6.01 -3.41 16.31
C SER A 60 5.77 -2.84 14.92
N ASP A 61 6.86 -2.55 14.20
CA ASP A 61 6.83 -1.86 12.90
C ASP A 61 5.79 -2.49 11.96
N GLU A 62 5.61 -3.81 12.04
CA GLU A 62 4.59 -4.58 11.33
C GLU A 62 3.15 -4.07 11.55
N ARG A 63 2.77 -3.72 12.78
CA ARG A 63 1.42 -3.23 13.10
C ARG A 63 1.20 -1.84 12.54
N VAL A 64 2.20 -0.97 12.61
CA VAL A 64 2.17 0.38 12.05
C VAL A 64 2.09 0.32 10.52
N LEU A 65 2.96 -0.48 9.90
CA LEU A 65 2.97 -0.76 8.45
C LEU A 65 1.64 -1.35 7.98
N ALA A 66 1.05 -2.30 8.72
CA ALA A 66 -0.24 -2.89 8.38
C ALA A 66 -1.40 -1.89 8.49
N ALA A 67 -1.35 -0.97 9.47
CA ALA A 67 -2.35 0.10 9.59
C ALA A 67 -2.22 1.11 8.45
N LEU A 68 -1.01 1.52 8.10
CA LEU A 68 -0.75 2.44 6.99
C LEU A 68 -1.19 1.83 5.65
N ARG A 69 -0.82 0.57 5.38
CA ARG A 69 -1.26 -0.16 4.18
C ARG A 69 -2.79 -0.17 4.10
N ARG A 70 -3.50 -0.53 5.17
CA ARG A 70 -4.97 -0.54 5.19
C ARG A 70 -5.57 0.83 4.87
N ARG A 71 -5.01 1.92 5.40
CA ARG A 71 -5.46 3.29 5.11
C ARG A 71 -5.22 3.68 3.66
N LEU A 72 -4.05 3.35 3.09
CA LEU A 72 -3.74 3.62 1.69
C LEU A 72 -4.63 2.82 0.74
N LEU A 73 -4.89 1.54 1.07
CA LEU A 73 -5.82 0.69 0.33
C LEU A 73 -7.24 1.26 0.35
N ALA A 74 -7.75 1.59 1.54
CA ALA A 74 -9.08 2.18 1.70
C ALA A 74 -9.20 3.52 0.98
N GLY A 75 -8.21 4.41 1.13
CA GLY A 75 -8.17 5.70 0.45
C GLY A 75 -8.13 5.56 -1.07
N GLY A 76 -7.30 4.66 -1.60
CA GLY A 76 -7.21 4.39 -3.04
C GLY A 76 -8.50 3.82 -3.62
N LEU A 77 -9.16 2.90 -2.92
CA LEU A 77 -10.48 2.38 -3.32
C LEU A 77 -11.56 3.46 -3.26
N LEU A 78 -11.54 4.31 -2.24
CA LEU A 78 -12.48 5.41 -2.10
C LEU A 78 -12.32 6.45 -3.22
N LEU A 79 -11.09 6.83 -3.56
CA LEU A 79 -10.79 7.71 -4.69
C LEU A 79 -11.24 7.09 -6.02
N ALA A 80 -10.97 5.79 -6.23
CA ALA A 80 -11.40 5.08 -7.43
C ALA A 80 -12.94 5.03 -7.55
N GLY A 81 -13.62 4.73 -6.44
CA GLY A 81 -15.08 4.72 -6.38
C GLY A 81 -15.68 6.10 -6.64
N LEU A 82 -15.18 7.14 -5.96
CA LEU A 82 -15.64 8.51 -6.11
C LEU A 82 -15.42 9.03 -7.53
N GLY A 83 -14.24 8.77 -8.12
CA GLY A 83 -13.94 9.15 -9.50
C GLY A 83 -14.88 8.49 -10.50
N CYS A 84 -15.18 7.19 -10.32
CA CYS A 84 -16.19 6.51 -11.13
C CYS A 84 -17.59 7.15 -10.94
N LEU A 85 -18.04 7.37 -9.71
CA LEU A 85 -19.37 7.92 -9.42
C LEU A 85 -19.55 9.34 -9.98
N VAL A 86 -18.56 10.21 -9.80
CA VAL A 86 -18.57 11.55 -10.39
C VAL A 86 -18.62 11.46 -11.91
N GLY A 87 -17.83 10.56 -12.50
CA GLY A 87 -17.84 10.37 -13.94
C GLY A 87 -19.17 9.86 -14.49
N LEU A 88 -19.85 8.98 -13.77
CA LEU A 88 -21.21 8.53 -14.06
C LEU A 88 -22.21 9.69 -13.95
N ALA A 89 -22.12 10.52 -12.91
CA ALA A 89 -23.05 11.62 -12.66
C ALA A 89 -23.03 12.67 -13.77
N ILE A 90 -21.87 12.93 -14.36
CA ILE A 90 -21.70 13.91 -15.46
C ILE A 90 -21.85 13.29 -16.86
N THR A 91 -22.18 11.99 -16.95
CA THR A 91 -22.39 11.31 -18.24
C THR A 91 -23.62 11.87 -18.96
N TYR A 92 -23.46 12.19 -20.25
CA TYR A 92 -24.42 12.94 -21.08
C TYR A 92 -24.60 14.43 -20.72
N SER A 93 -23.66 15.03 -19.98
CA SER A 93 -23.61 16.48 -19.75
C SER A 93 -22.54 17.16 -20.61
N ALA A 94 -22.55 18.49 -20.67
CA ALA A 94 -21.47 19.28 -21.29
C ALA A 94 -20.09 18.99 -20.66
N ASN A 95 -20.07 18.52 -19.41
CA ASN A 95 -18.88 18.24 -18.62
C ASN A 95 -18.34 16.81 -18.81
N MET A 96 -18.95 15.99 -19.67
CA MET A 96 -18.55 14.59 -19.85
C MET A 96 -17.08 14.41 -20.26
N PHE A 97 -16.47 15.41 -20.90
CA PHE A 97 -15.05 15.38 -21.28
C PHE A 97 -14.09 15.28 -20.08
N TYR A 98 -14.50 15.69 -18.87
CA TYR A 98 -13.67 15.48 -17.67
C TYR A 98 -13.43 14.00 -17.36
N ASN A 99 -14.24 13.09 -17.91
CA ASN A 99 -14.02 11.64 -17.80
C ASN A 99 -12.71 11.19 -18.45
N LEU A 100 -12.16 11.95 -19.42
CA LEU A 100 -10.82 11.73 -19.96
C LEU A 100 -9.71 11.82 -18.91
N LEU A 101 -9.96 12.51 -17.79
CA LEU A 101 -9.02 12.61 -16.66
C LEU A 101 -9.49 11.80 -15.47
N LEU A 102 -10.78 11.90 -15.10
CA LEU A 102 -11.34 11.25 -13.92
C LEU A 102 -11.20 9.73 -13.98
N LEU A 103 -11.52 9.10 -15.12
CA LEU A 103 -11.55 7.64 -15.23
C LEU A 103 -10.15 7.02 -15.27
N PRO A 104 -9.16 7.57 -16.00
CA PRO A 104 -7.78 7.11 -15.86
C PRO A 104 -7.25 7.27 -14.44
N LEU A 105 -7.53 8.39 -13.75
CA LEU A 105 -7.11 8.58 -12.36
C LEU A 105 -7.80 7.58 -11.41
N ALA A 106 -9.09 7.33 -11.58
CA ALA A 106 -9.83 6.33 -10.83
C ALA A 106 -9.27 4.90 -11.08
N GLY A 107 -8.99 4.57 -12.34
CA GLY A 107 -8.37 3.32 -12.74
C GLY A 107 -6.97 3.14 -12.14
N ALA A 108 -6.15 4.20 -12.14
CA ALA A 108 -4.83 4.22 -11.50
C ALA A 108 -4.93 4.00 -9.99
N ALA A 109 -5.78 4.75 -9.29
CA ALA A 109 -6.01 4.61 -7.85
C ALA A 109 -6.49 3.20 -7.50
N GLY A 110 -7.44 2.66 -8.27
CA GLY A 110 -7.94 1.30 -8.10
C GLY A 110 -6.86 0.24 -8.37
N ALA A 111 -6.01 0.43 -9.37
CA ALA A 111 -4.92 -0.49 -9.69
C ALA A 111 -3.84 -0.54 -8.59
N LEU A 112 -3.50 0.61 -8.02
CA LEU A 112 -2.55 0.72 -6.92
C LEU A 112 -3.13 0.09 -5.63
N ALA A 113 -4.42 0.32 -5.37
CA ALA A 113 -5.09 -0.26 -4.20
C ALA A 113 -5.28 -1.78 -4.34
N LEU A 114 -5.72 -2.29 -5.50
CA LEU A 114 -5.99 -3.71 -5.68
C LEU A 114 -4.73 -4.55 -5.96
N GLY A 115 -3.60 -3.91 -6.28
CA GLY A 115 -2.30 -4.55 -6.48
C GLY A 115 -2.33 -5.66 -7.54
N ARG A 116 -2.25 -6.92 -7.10
CA ARG A 116 -2.34 -8.09 -8.02
C ARG A 116 -3.73 -8.22 -8.66
N ARG A 117 -4.78 -7.74 -7.99
CA ARG A 117 -6.17 -7.74 -8.45
C ARG A 117 -6.54 -6.47 -9.22
N TRP A 118 -5.57 -5.71 -9.72
CA TRP A 118 -5.80 -4.50 -10.51
C TRP A 118 -6.80 -4.60 -11.69
N PRO A 119 -6.95 -5.71 -12.44
CA PRO A 119 -7.95 -5.76 -13.52
C PRO A 119 -9.40 -5.66 -13.02
N TRP A 120 -9.64 -5.88 -11.72
CA TRP A 120 -10.95 -5.66 -11.12
C TRP A 120 -11.35 -4.17 -11.10
N ALA A 121 -10.41 -3.22 -11.21
CA ALA A 121 -10.73 -1.80 -11.31
C ALA A 121 -11.46 -1.46 -12.63
N PRO A 122 -10.87 -1.71 -13.83
CA PRO A 122 -11.58 -1.45 -15.10
C PRO A 122 -12.80 -2.35 -15.30
N LEU A 123 -12.77 -3.60 -14.81
CA LEU A 123 -13.93 -4.50 -14.88
C LEU A 123 -15.08 -4.04 -13.97
N GLY A 124 -14.76 -3.59 -12.76
CA GLY A 124 -15.74 -2.99 -11.84
C GLY A 124 -16.32 -1.71 -12.41
N CYS A 125 -15.49 -0.85 -13.02
CA CYS A 125 -15.94 0.35 -13.72
C CYS A 125 -16.90 0.01 -14.87
N PHE A 126 -16.59 -1.00 -15.68
CA PHE A 126 -17.48 -1.50 -16.75
C PHE A 126 -18.83 -1.92 -16.18
N GLY A 127 -18.83 -2.84 -15.20
CA GLY A 127 -20.07 -3.37 -14.62
C GLY A 127 -20.92 -2.29 -13.97
N LEU A 128 -20.29 -1.38 -13.22
CA LEU A 128 -20.98 -0.26 -12.56
C LEU A 128 -21.60 0.69 -13.58
N THR A 129 -20.84 1.07 -14.62
CA THR A 129 -21.31 1.99 -15.68
C THR A 129 -22.46 1.35 -16.46
N TYR A 130 -22.30 0.09 -16.87
CA TYR A 130 -23.31 -0.62 -17.63
C TYR A 130 -24.61 -0.76 -16.84
N LEU A 131 -24.53 -1.23 -15.60
CA LEU A 131 -25.71 -1.42 -14.75
C LEU A 131 -26.43 -0.09 -14.49
N TRP A 132 -25.70 0.98 -14.16
CA TRP A 132 -26.29 2.30 -13.92
C TRP A 132 -27.02 2.83 -15.16
N LEU A 133 -26.36 2.80 -16.32
CA LEU A 133 -26.93 3.32 -17.56
C LEU A 133 -28.09 2.47 -18.06
N PHE A 134 -28.02 1.15 -17.89
CA PHE A 134 -29.11 0.24 -18.20
C PHE A 134 -30.35 0.53 -17.34
N LEU A 135 -30.18 0.67 -16.02
CA LEU A 135 -31.27 1.01 -15.10
C LEU A 135 -31.86 2.38 -15.42
N ARG A 136 -31.02 3.37 -15.72
CA ARG A 136 -31.46 4.70 -16.15
C ARG A 136 -32.29 4.64 -17.43
N ALA A 137 -31.81 3.93 -18.46
CA ALA A 137 -32.52 3.79 -19.72
C ALA A 137 -33.86 3.05 -19.54
N GLY A 138 -33.90 2.01 -18.71
CA GLY A 138 -35.14 1.32 -18.36
C GLY A 138 -36.12 2.20 -17.59
N TRP A 139 -35.62 3.04 -16.68
CA TRP A 139 -36.43 4.00 -15.94
C TRP A 139 -37.05 5.08 -16.85
N GLU A 140 -36.25 5.61 -17.78
CA GLU A 140 -36.72 6.59 -18.78
C GLU A 140 -37.79 5.96 -19.69
N LEU A 141 -37.62 4.70 -20.11
CA LEU A 141 -38.62 3.95 -20.88
C LEU A 141 -39.93 3.75 -20.12
N LEU A 142 -39.86 3.41 -18.82
CA LEU A 142 -41.05 3.16 -18.00
C LEU A 142 -41.84 4.44 -17.71
N THR A 143 -41.15 5.56 -17.50
CA THR A 143 -41.77 6.84 -17.12
C THR A 143 -42.22 7.68 -18.30
N SER A 144 -41.61 7.50 -19.48
CA SER A 144 -41.92 8.28 -20.70
C SER A 144 -42.22 7.37 -21.90
N PRO A 145 -43.29 6.55 -21.86
CA PRO A 145 -43.57 5.53 -22.88
C PRO A 145 -43.91 6.06 -24.28
N GLY A 146 -44.17 7.36 -24.44
CA GLY A 146 -44.56 7.99 -25.72
C GLY A 146 -43.40 8.48 -26.60
N SER A 147 -42.16 8.46 -26.12
CA SER A 147 -41.00 9.00 -26.84
C SER A 147 -40.29 8.00 -27.75
N MET A 148 -40.67 6.71 -27.71
CA MET A 148 -39.84 5.63 -28.25
C MET A 148 -40.58 4.76 -29.28
N ARG A 149 -40.05 4.69 -30.51
CA ARG A 149 -40.48 3.68 -31.49
C ARG A 149 -39.91 2.33 -31.04
N TRP A 150 -40.77 1.31 -30.86
CA TRP A 150 -40.43 0.00 -30.29
C TRP A 150 -39.16 -0.67 -30.86
N GLY A 151 -38.82 -0.43 -32.13
CA GLY A 151 -37.59 -0.94 -32.76
C GLY A 151 -36.29 -0.25 -32.35
N GLU A 152 -36.33 1.00 -31.89
CA GLU A 152 -35.16 1.75 -31.39
C GLU A 152 -34.97 1.60 -29.88
N GLY A 153 -35.98 1.06 -29.19
CA GLY A 153 -35.96 0.79 -27.76
C GLY A 153 -34.82 -0.13 -27.33
N LEU A 154 -34.65 -1.26 -28.03
CA LEU A 154 -33.67 -2.28 -27.67
C LEU A 154 -32.21 -1.79 -27.83
N SER A 155 -31.93 -1.06 -28.92
CA SER A 155 -30.62 -0.45 -29.16
C SER A 155 -30.28 0.61 -28.11
N LEU A 156 -31.24 1.43 -27.71
CA LEU A 156 -31.04 2.44 -26.67
C LEU A 156 -30.90 1.81 -25.27
N LEU A 157 -31.58 0.68 -25.03
CA LEU A 157 -31.53 -0.02 -23.75
C LEU A 157 -30.24 -0.82 -23.53
N LEU A 158 -29.71 -1.48 -24.57
CA LEU A 158 -28.57 -2.41 -24.43
C LEU A 158 -27.30 -1.86 -25.08
N PHE A 159 -27.38 -1.37 -26.31
CA PHE A 159 -26.19 -1.03 -27.10
C PHE A 159 -25.53 0.27 -26.64
N SER A 160 -26.32 1.32 -26.36
CA SER A 160 -25.79 2.60 -25.89
C SER A 160 -25.07 2.50 -24.52
N PRO A 161 -25.69 1.89 -23.49
CA PRO A 161 -25.02 1.62 -22.21
C PRO A 161 -23.75 0.77 -22.35
N PHE A 162 -23.79 -0.24 -23.23
CA PHE A 162 -22.64 -1.10 -23.49
C PHE A 162 -21.45 -0.34 -24.06
N LEU A 163 -21.67 0.47 -25.11
CA LEU A 163 -20.59 1.27 -25.71
C LEU A 163 -19.99 2.26 -24.71
N MET A 164 -20.84 2.93 -23.92
CA MET A 164 -20.35 3.89 -22.92
C MET A 164 -19.55 3.19 -21.82
N ALA A 165 -20.03 2.05 -21.31
CA ALA A 165 -19.32 1.25 -20.34
C ALA A 165 -17.97 0.75 -20.89
N LEU A 166 -17.92 0.36 -22.17
CA LEU A 166 -16.69 -0.05 -22.83
C LEU A 166 -15.68 1.11 -22.89
N ILE A 167 -16.10 2.30 -23.35
CA ILE A 167 -15.23 3.48 -23.42
C ILE A 167 -14.68 3.81 -22.03
N TYR A 168 -15.54 3.87 -21.02
CA TYR A 168 -15.13 4.23 -19.66
C TYR A 168 -14.20 3.19 -19.03
N SER A 169 -14.45 1.90 -19.29
CA SER A 169 -13.57 0.82 -18.88
C SER A 169 -12.20 0.89 -19.56
N LEU A 170 -12.15 1.24 -20.86
CA LEU A 170 -10.89 1.43 -21.58
C LEU A 170 -10.09 2.61 -21.02
N LEU A 171 -10.74 3.73 -20.70
CA LEU A 171 -10.09 4.86 -20.03
C LEU A 171 -9.52 4.47 -18.66
N ALA A 172 -10.32 3.77 -17.85
CA ALA A 172 -9.87 3.25 -16.56
C ALA A 172 -8.71 2.24 -16.72
N LEU A 173 -8.75 1.40 -17.75
CA LEU A 173 -7.70 0.45 -18.09
C LEU A 173 -6.39 1.15 -18.43
N VAL A 174 -6.43 2.23 -19.23
CA VAL A 174 -5.25 3.03 -19.57
C VAL A 174 -4.58 3.54 -18.30
N GLY A 175 -5.34 4.19 -17.41
CA GLY A 175 -4.79 4.69 -16.15
C GLY A 175 -4.24 3.58 -15.24
N ALA A 176 -4.95 2.45 -15.19
CA ALA A 176 -4.53 1.27 -14.44
C ALA A 176 -3.21 0.67 -14.96
N VAL A 177 -3.06 0.56 -16.28
CA VAL A 177 -1.83 0.08 -16.93
C VAL A 177 -0.67 1.05 -16.65
N ILE A 178 -0.88 2.35 -16.83
CA ILE A 178 0.14 3.38 -16.54
C ILE A 178 0.62 3.25 -15.10
N ALA A 179 -0.30 3.18 -14.13
CA ALA A 179 0.05 3.05 -12.72
C ALA A 179 0.86 1.78 -12.43
N ARG A 180 0.52 0.66 -13.08
CA ARG A 180 1.24 -0.61 -12.89
C ARG A 180 2.62 -0.60 -13.54
N LEU A 181 2.78 0.07 -14.68
CA LEU A 181 4.08 0.26 -15.32
C LEU A 181 4.99 1.14 -14.44
N LEU A 182 4.47 2.26 -13.95
CA LEU A 182 5.22 3.12 -13.03
C LEU A 182 5.61 2.37 -11.76
N ALA A 183 4.67 1.67 -11.13
CA ALA A 183 4.95 0.86 -9.94
C ALA A 183 5.98 -0.25 -10.20
N PHE A 184 6.05 -0.79 -11.42
CA PHE A 184 7.07 -1.76 -11.80
C PHE A 184 8.45 -1.13 -11.96
N VAL A 185 8.52 0.04 -12.59
CA VAL A 185 9.78 0.80 -12.76
C VAL A 185 10.36 1.18 -11.39
N PHE A 186 9.56 1.78 -10.50
CA PHE A 186 10.04 2.20 -9.17
C PHE A 186 10.36 1.03 -8.23
N ARG A 187 9.77 -0.16 -8.44
CA ARG A 187 10.14 -1.37 -7.69
C ARG A 187 11.49 -1.95 -8.13
N ARG A 188 12.03 -1.56 -9.28
CA ARG A 188 13.32 -2.04 -9.80
C ARG A 188 14.52 -1.25 -9.30
N GLU A 189 14.32 -0.30 -8.39
CA GLU A 189 15.39 0.33 -7.63
C GLU A 189 15.40 -0.20 -6.18
N PRO A 190 15.77 -1.47 -5.92
CA PRO A 190 16.49 -1.75 -4.69
C PRO A 190 17.86 -1.08 -4.84
N GLY A 191 18.27 -0.25 -3.87
CA GLY A 191 19.50 0.52 -3.96
C GLY A 191 20.69 -0.30 -4.48
N ASP A 192 21.59 0.36 -5.20
CA ASP A 192 22.96 -0.13 -5.39
C ASP A 192 23.84 0.42 -4.25
N PRO A 193 24.03 -0.32 -3.14
CA PRO A 193 25.20 -0.18 -2.28
C PRO A 193 26.20 -1.33 -2.52
N ALA A 194 26.15 -2.03 -3.65
CA ALA A 194 26.93 -3.25 -3.88
C ALA A 194 27.45 -3.36 -5.33
N ARG A 195 28.15 -2.33 -5.81
CA ARG A 195 29.31 -2.61 -6.66
C ARG A 195 30.40 -3.22 -5.78
N PRO A 196 30.84 -4.47 -6.00
CA PRO A 196 32.10 -4.89 -5.43
C PRO A 196 33.17 -3.94 -5.99
N HIS A 197 33.85 -3.22 -5.11
CA HIS A 197 35.20 -2.77 -5.39
C HIS A 197 35.98 -4.02 -5.78
N HIS A 198 36.34 -4.12 -7.05
CA HIS A 198 37.32 -5.11 -7.48
C HIS A 198 38.69 -4.44 -7.33
N PRO A 199 39.46 -4.72 -6.27
CA PRO A 199 40.87 -4.45 -6.31
C PRO A 199 41.53 -5.51 -7.21
N GLY A 200 42.49 -5.07 -8.02
CA GLY A 200 43.62 -5.87 -8.47
C GLY A 200 43.34 -7.18 -9.21
N GLY A 201 43.32 -7.12 -10.53
CA GLY A 201 43.71 -8.23 -11.39
C GLY A 201 45.01 -7.89 -12.11
N ALA A 202 46.13 -7.99 -11.40
CA ALA A 202 47.45 -8.09 -12.03
C ALA A 202 47.63 -9.54 -12.49
N LYS A 203 47.67 -9.74 -13.81
CA LYS A 203 48.55 -10.66 -14.54
C LYS A 203 48.26 -10.56 -16.03
#